data_AF-A0AA88RY68-F1
#
_entry.id   AF-A0AA88RY68-F1
#
_cell.length_a   1.000
_cell.length_b   1.000
_cell.length_c   1.000
_cell.angle_alpha   90.00
_cell.angle_beta   90.00
_cell.angle_gamma   90.00
#
_symmetry.space_group_name_H-M   'P 1'
#
loop_
_entity.id
_entity.type
_entity.pdbx_description
1 polymer ?
#
loop_
_entity_poly.entity_id
_entity_poly.type
_entity_poly.pdbx_seq_one_letter_code
_entity_poly.pdbx_strand_id
1 'polypeptide(L)'
;MELSRLDHLVTYSSQSQLLKARVYIPTTSFSPTRHRHRHQLLLMDASRTTICASAVDGNGSPATASQTCTGRIGEVKRVTKETNVSVKIDLDGTGVADSSTGIPFLDHMLDQLASHGLFNVHVRATGDIHIDDHHTNEDVALAIGTALLQGLGDRKGINRFGDFSAPLDEALVHVSLDLSGRPHLSYDLRIPTERVGTYDTQLVEHFFQSLVNTSGMTLHIRQLAGKNSHHIIEATFKAFARALRQATEYDPRRLGTVPRQVLFLKEIEKV
;
A
#
# COMPACT_ATOMS: atom_id res chain seq x y z
N MET A 1 -15.69 -13.11 73.78
CA MET A 1 -14.33 -13.45 73.30
C MET A 1 -13.80 -12.21 72.61
N GLU A 2 -13.05 -11.40 73.36
CA GLU A 2 -12.18 -10.37 72.81
C GLU A 2 -11.11 -11.02 71.93
N LEU A 3 -10.74 -10.35 70.83
CA LEU A 3 -9.35 -10.05 70.52
C LEU A 3 -9.30 -8.95 69.44
N SER A 4 -8.35 -8.06 69.63
CA SER A 4 -8.24 -6.70 69.13
C SER A 4 -7.22 -6.53 68.01
N ARG A 5 -7.29 -5.36 67.34
CA ARG A 5 -6.20 -4.56 66.73
C ARG A 5 -5.64 -4.95 65.35
N LEU A 6 -5.78 -4.03 64.36
CA LEU A 6 -4.76 -3.03 64.02
C LEU A 6 -5.25 -2.05 62.95
N ASP A 7 -5.10 -0.75 63.23
CA ASP A 7 -5.23 0.38 62.31
C ASP A 7 -4.08 0.44 61.29
N HIS A 8 -4.32 1.01 60.11
CA HIS A 8 -3.45 2.06 59.54
C HIS A 8 -4.11 2.77 58.35
N LEU A 9 -4.47 4.04 58.57
CA LEU A 9 -4.64 5.05 57.52
C LEU A 9 -3.27 5.41 56.93
N VAL A 10 -3.20 5.51 55.60
CA VAL A 10 -2.30 6.45 54.92
C VAL A 10 -3.00 6.99 53.67
N THR A 11 -3.36 8.28 53.70
CA THR A 11 -3.75 9.08 52.54
C THR A 11 -2.49 9.75 51.96
N TYR A 12 -2.25 9.63 50.65
CA TYR A 12 -1.27 10.44 49.95
C TYR A 12 -1.93 11.26 48.84
N SER A 13 -1.98 12.57 49.09
CA SER A 13 -2.21 13.64 48.13
C SER A 13 -0.93 13.85 47.32
N SER A 14 -1.03 13.88 45.99
CA SER A 14 0.03 14.43 45.14
C SER A 14 -0.55 15.51 44.21
N GLN A 15 -0.30 16.76 44.59
CA GLN A 15 -0.37 17.90 43.70
C GLN A 15 0.88 17.88 42.81
N SER A 16 0.72 17.71 41.50
CA SER A 16 1.80 17.90 40.54
C SER A 16 1.88 19.38 40.13
N GLN A 17 3.04 19.98 40.41
CA GLN A 17 3.36 21.35 40.07
C GLN A 17 3.62 21.49 38.55
N LEU A 18 2.92 22.45 37.94
CA LEU A 18 3.12 22.91 36.57
C LEU A 18 4.46 23.65 36.44
N LEU A 19 5.47 23.03 35.82
CA LEU A 19 6.64 23.74 35.30
C LEU A 19 6.28 24.39 33.94
N LYS A 20 6.21 25.72 33.92
CA LYS A 20 6.15 26.53 32.70
C LYS A 20 7.54 26.63 32.08
N ALA A 21 7.79 25.91 30.99
CA ALA A 21 8.97 26.14 30.15
C ALA A 21 8.76 27.43 29.33
N ARG A 22 9.57 28.46 29.59
CA ARG A 22 9.67 29.66 28.73
C ARG A 22 10.62 29.33 27.57
N VAL A 23 10.09 29.25 26.36
CA VAL A 23 10.88 29.21 25.12
C VAL A 23 11.25 30.65 24.74
N TYR A 24 12.55 30.91 24.61
CA TYR A 24 13.09 32.19 24.15
C TYR A 24 13.25 32.13 22.63
N ILE A 25 12.51 32.97 21.89
CA ILE A 25 12.62 33.10 20.43
C ILE A 25 13.32 34.45 20.16
N PRO A 26 14.53 34.47 19.56
CA PRO A 26 15.12 35.73 19.12
C PRO A 26 14.41 36.24 17.87
N THR A 27 13.84 37.44 17.96
CA THR A 27 13.26 38.17 16.84
C THR A 27 14.37 38.78 15.98
N THR A 28 14.57 38.30 14.76
CA THR A 28 15.35 39.00 13.74
C THR A 28 14.42 39.88 12.89
N SER A 29 14.63 41.19 12.97
CA SER A 29 13.93 42.20 12.18
C SER A 29 14.45 42.20 10.74
N PHE A 30 13.63 41.79 9.77
CA PHE A 30 13.90 41.96 8.35
C PHE A 30 13.18 43.22 7.85
N SER A 31 13.95 44.19 7.34
CA SER A 31 13.41 45.39 6.67
C SER A 31 13.19 45.10 5.18
N PRO A 32 12.07 45.51 4.56
CA PRO A 32 11.85 45.27 3.14
C PRO A 32 12.33 46.45 2.30
N THR A 33 13.38 46.25 1.49
CA THR A 33 13.72 47.14 0.38
C THR A 33 12.79 46.89 -0.80
N ARG A 34 11.99 47.91 -1.15
CA ARG A 34 11.16 47.96 -2.36
C ARG A 34 12.04 47.94 -3.62
N HIS A 35 11.85 46.94 -4.47
CA HIS A 35 12.19 47.05 -5.89
C HIS A 35 10.91 46.84 -6.72
N ARG A 36 10.53 47.89 -7.45
CA ARG A 36 9.54 47.86 -8.53
C ARG A 36 10.17 47.16 -9.73
N HIS A 37 9.51 46.16 -10.32
CA HIS A 37 9.55 45.95 -11.77
C HIS A 37 8.32 45.19 -12.29
N ARG A 38 7.56 45.94 -13.10
CA ARG A 38 6.88 45.60 -14.36
C ARG A 38 6.33 44.17 -14.57
N HIS A 39 5.00 44.12 -14.70
CA HIS A 39 4.25 43.07 -15.38
C HIS A 39 4.75 42.82 -16.81
N GLN A 40 4.94 41.55 -17.16
CA GLN A 40 4.83 41.07 -18.53
C GLN A 40 4.20 39.67 -18.51
N LEU A 41 2.95 39.60 -18.98
CA LEU A 41 2.26 38.34 -19.28
C LEU A 41 3.00 37.63 -20.40
N LEU A 42 3.34 36.36 -20.20
CA LEU A 42 3.70 35.43 -21.26
C LEU A 42 3.04 34.09 -20.94
N LEU A 43 2.00 33.78 -21.71
CA LEU A 43 1.47 32.44 -21.86
C LEU A 43 2.59 31.56 -22.43
N MET A 44 2.99 30.53 -21.69
CA MET A 44 3.82 29.46 -22.21
C MET A 44 3.08 28.13 -22.01
N ASP A 45 2.69 27.59 -23.15
CA ASP A 45 2.25 26.23 -23.40
C ASP A 45 3.31 25.23 -22.92
N ALA A 46 2.89 24.23 -22.15
CA ALA A 46 3.74 23.23 -21.54
C ALA A 46 3.53 21.87 -22.22
N SER A 47 4.00 21.75 -23.46
CA SER A 47 4.34 20.46 -24.06
C SER A 47 5.85 20.25 -23.91
N ARG A 48 6.28 19.50 -22.90
CA ARG A 48 7.67 19.02 -22.79
C ARG A 48 7.72 17.52 -23.06
N THR A 49 7.91 17.21 -24.33
CA THR A 49 8.36 15.91 -24.83
C THR A 49 9.84 15.73 -24.47
N THR A 50 10.17 14.65 -23.77
CA THR A 50 11.55 14.23 -23.52
C THR A 50 12.16 13.72 -24.83
N ILE A 51 13.17 14.41 -25.36
CA ILE A 51 13.94 13.98 -26.53
C ILE A 51 15.24 13.36 -26.04
N CYS A 52 15.43 12.06 -26.31
CA CYS A 52 16.73 11.42 -26.24
C CYS A 52 17.41 11.54 -27.61
N ALA A 53 18.61 12.13 -27.64
CA ALA A 53 19.40 12.27 -28.85
C ALA A 53 20.11 10.96 -29.19
N SER A 54 20.01 10.51 -30.44
CA SER A 54 21.03 9.67 -31.08
C SER A 54 21.18 10.05 -32.55
N ALA A 55 22.43 10.06 -32.98
CA ALA A 55 22.91 10.56 -34.27
C ALA A 55 22.32 9.78 -35.45
N VAL A 56 22.12 10.51 -36.55
CA VAL A 56 21.65 10.01 -37.84
C VAL A 56 22.84 9.57 -38.68
N ASP A 57 22.82 8.34 -39.17
CA ASP A 57 23.47 7.95 -40.43
C ASP A 57 22.62 6.87 -41.13
N GLY A 58 22.20 7.14 -42.37
CA GLY A 58 21.90 6.13 -43.39
C GLY A 58 20.49 5.52 -43.47
N ASN A 59 19.73 5.97 -44.48
CA ASN A 59 18.61 5.32 -45.19
C ASN A 59 18.07 3.97 -44.67
N GLY A 60 16.83 4.01 -44.16
CA GLY A 60 15.94 2.85 -44.02
C GLY A 60 14.58 3.30 -43.47
N SER A 61 13.49 2.90 -44.12
CA SER A 61 12.10 3.23 -43.75
C SER A 61 11.85 3.10 -42.23
N PRO A 62 11.08 4.00 -41.59
CA PRO A 62 10.80 3.88 -40.17
C PRO A 62 9.79 2.76 -39.99
N ALA A 63 10.28 1.55 -39.71
CA ALA A 63 9.51 0.60 -38.94
C ALA A 63 9.25 1.27 -37.59
N THR A 64 8.01 1.73 -37.39
CA THR A 64 7.50 2.08 -36.06
C THR A 64 7.62 0.84 -35.20
N ALA A 65 8.75 0.71 -34.51
CA ALA A 65 8.90 -0.19 -33.39
C ALA A 65 7.92 0.31 -32.33
N SER A 66 6.72 -0.27 -32.33
CA SER A 66 5.84 -0.27 -31.18
C SER A 66 6.67 -0.87 -30.04
N GLN A 67 7.22 0.00 -29.21
CA GLN A 67 7.88 -0.41 -27.99
C GLN A 67 6.77 -0.93 -27.10
N THR A 68 6.45 -2.22 -27.25
CA THR A 68 5.65 -2.94 -26.26
C THR A 68 6.48 -2.92 -24.99
N CYS A 69 6.23 -1.94 -24.13
CA CYS A 69 6.58 -2.03 -22.73
C CYS A 69 5.90 -3.31 -22.25
N THR A 70 6.67 -4.39 -22.12
CA THR A 70 6.17 -5.64 -21.56
C THR A 70 5.87 -5.35 -20.09
N GLY A 71 4.64 -4.95 -19.79
CA GLY A 71 4.22 -4.59 -18.44
C GLY A 71 4.48 -5.73 -17.46
N ARG A 72 4.78 -5.39 -16.21
CA ARG A 72 4.94 -6.38 -15.14
C ARG A 72 3.58 -6.94 -14.74
N ILE A 73 3.20 -8.02 -15.41
CA ILE A 73 1.88 -8.65 -15.28
C ILE A 73 2.00 -10.01 -14.60
N GLY A 74 1.13 -10.25 -13.62
CA GLY A 74 0.87 -11.58 -13.06
C GLY A 74 -0.54 -12.05 -13.38
N GLU A 75 -0.69 -13.33 -13.68
CA GLU A 75 -1.97 -13.95 -14.01
C GLU A 75 -2.11 -15.31 -13.34
N VAL A 76 -3.20 -15.47 -12.59
CA VAL A 76 -3.45 -16.64 -11.75
C VAL A 76 -4.86 -17.14 -11.98
N LYS A 77 -4.98 -18.46 -12.14
CA LYS A 77 -6.24 -19.17 -12.08
C LYS A 77 -6.14 -20.23 -10.98
N ARG A 78 -7.09 -20.21 -10.04
CA ARG A 78 -7.15 -21.12 -8.90
C ARG A 78 -8.55 -21.72 -8.80
N VAL A 79 -8.64 -23.03 -8.71
CA VAL A 79 -9.92 -23.76 -8.67
C VAL A 79 -9.88 -24.78 -7.53
N THR A 80 -10.88 -24.75 -6.66
CA THR A 80 -11.10 -25.72 -5.59
C THR A 80 -12.53 -26.25 -5.69
N LYS A 81 -12.99 -27.00 -4.67
CA LYS A 81 -14.39 -27.39 -4.55
C LYS A 81 -15.28 -26.25 -4.05
N GLU A 82 -14.70 -25.26 -3.39
CA GLU A 82 -15.40 -24.13 -2.76
C GLU A 82 -15.44 -22.93 -3.72
N THR A 83 -14.35 -22.68 -4.46
CA THR A 83 -14.21 -21.47 -5.29
C THR A 83 -13.57 -21.72 -6.65
N ASN A 84 -13.80 -20.79 -7.58
CA ASN A 84 -13.10 -20.67 -8.85
C ASN A 84 -12.75 -19.19 -9.06
N VAL A 85 -11.45 -18.90 -9.05
CA VAL A 85 -10.89 -17.55 -9.02
C VAL A 85 -9.93 -17.36 -10.19
N SER A 86 -10.06 -16.24 -10.89
CA SER A 86 -9.13 -15.77 -11.91
C SER A 86 -8.74 -14.33 -11.62
N VAL A 87 -7.43 -14.07 -11.57
CA VAL A 87 -6.85 -12.76 -11.29
C VAL A 87 -5.82 -12.42 -12.34
N LYS A 88 -5.84 -11.18 -12.82
CA LYS A 88 -4.76 -10.58 -13.61
C LYS A 88 -4.44 -9.20 -13.04
N ILE A 89 -3.18 -8.97 -12.72
CA ILE A 89 -2.69 -7.67 -12.19
C ILE A 89 -1.57 -7.17 -13.07
N ASP A 90 -1.69 -5.93 -13.53
CA ASP A 90 -0.62 -5.17 -14.17
C ASP A 90 -0.06 -4.14 -13.19
N LEU A 91 1.19 -4.33 -12.76
CA LEU A 91 1.87 -3.43 -11.83
C LEU A 91 2.20 -2.06 -12.45
N ASP A 92 2.31 -2.00 -13.78
CA ASP A 92 2.64 -0.80 -14.55
C ASP A 92 1.42 -0.24 -15.28
N GLY A 93 0.23 -0.46 -14.68
CA GLY A 93 -1.06 -0.11 -15.26
C GLY A 93 -1.43 1.38 -15.21
N THR A 94 -2.73 1.62 -15.38
CA THR A 94 -3.33 2.97 -15.39
C THR A 94 -4.45 3.15 -14.36
N GLY A 95 -4.66 2.14 -13.51
CA GLY A 95 -5.74 2.13 -12.51
C GLY A 95 -7.07 1.58 -13.01
N VAL A 96 -7.07 0.77 -14.07
CA VAL A 96 -8.30 0.11 -14.56
C VAL A 96 -8.75 -0.93 -13.53
N ALA A 97 -9.99 -0.83 -13.07
CA ALA A 97 -10.60 -1.79 -12.19
C ALA A 97 -11.69 -2.57 -12.93
N ASP A 98 -11.64 -3.89 -12.84
CA ASP A 98 -12.64 -4.80 -13.38
C ASP A 98 -12.73 -6.03 -12.47
N SER A 99 -13.33 -5.84 -11.30
CA SER A 99 -13.48 -6.87 -10.27
C SER A 99 -14.94 -7.31 -10.15
N SER A 100 -15.16 -8.62 -10.13
CA SER A 100 -16.44 -9.25 -9.84
C SER A 100 -16.19 -10.51 -9.04
N THR A 101 -16.17 -10.37 -7.72
CA THR A 101 -15.90 -11.45 -6.76
C THR A 101 -17.18 -12.15 -6.28
N GLY A 102 -18.34 -11.52 -6.49
CA GLY A 102 -19.60 -11.91 -5.85
C GLY A 102 -19.80 -11.29 -4.47
N ILE A 103 -18.81 -10.56 -3.95
CA ILE A 103 -18.85 -9.83 -2.68
C ILE A 103 -18.75 -8.33 -3.00
N PRO A 104 -19.88 -7.58 -3.07
CA PRO A 104 -19.88 -6.21 -3.60
C PRO A 104 -18.97 -5.23 -2.85
N PHE A 105 -18.82 -5.39 -1.54
CA PHE A 105 -17.94 -4.53 -0.75
C PHE A 105 -16.46 -4.82 -1.02
N LEU A 106 -16.09 -6.09 -1.25
CA LEU A 106 -14.73 -6.45 -1.64
C LEU A 106 -14.41 -5.93 -3.04
N ASP A 107 -15.36 -5.98 -3.97
CA ASP A 107 -15.21 -5.39 -5.31
C ASP A 107 -14.88 -3.89 -5.21
N HIS A 108 -15.63 -3.15 -4.40
CA HIS A 108 -15.36 -1.72 -4.12
C HIS A 108 -13.97 -1.48 -3.51
N MET A 109 -13.49 -2.38 -2.65
CA MET A 109 -12.15 -2.29 -2.07
C MET A 109 -11.04 -2.56 -3.11
N LEU A 110 -11.26 -3.50 -4.03
CA LEU A 110 -10.34 -3.77 -5.14
C LEU A 110 -10.30 -2.61 -6.15
N ASP A 111 -11.41 -1.87 -6.32
CA ASP A 111 -11.42 -0.63 -7.10
C ASP A 111 -10.50 0.44 -6.48
N GLN A 112 -10.45 0.53 -5.14
CA GLN A 112 -9.51 1.44 -4.47
C GLN A 112 -8.06 1.04 -4.69
N LEU A 113 -7.77 -0.28 -4.69
CA LEU A 113 -6.45 -0.82 -4.99
C LEU A 113 -5.99 -0.41 -6.39
N ALA A 114 -6.85 -0.59 -7.40
CA ALA A 114 -6.58 -0.19 -8.77
C ALA A 114 -6.40 1.34 -8.87
N SER A 115 -7.40 2.12 -8.44
CA SER A 115 -7.44 3.57 -8.63
C SER A 115 -6.26 4.30 -7.96
N HIS A 116 -5.95 3.94 -6.71
CA HIS A 116 -4.90 4.63 -5.96
C HIS A 116 -3.51 4.03 -6.15
N GLY A 117 -3.43 2.75 -6.53
CA GLY A 117 -2.19 2.07 -6.88
C GLY A 117 -1.75 2.27 -8.33
N LEU A 118 -2.66 2.72 -9.20
CA LEU A 118 -2.54 2.69 -10.67
C LEU A 118 -2.33 1.28 -11.24
N PHE A 119 -2.70 0.25 -10.50
CA PHE A 119 -2.68 -1.12 -11.00
C PHE A 119 -3.87 -1.35 -11.94
N ASN A 120 -3.69 -2.10 -13.02
CA ASN A 120 -4.85 -2.68 -13.69
C ASN A 120 -5.21 -3.97 -12.95
N VAL A 121 -6.40 -4.03 -12.37
CA VAL A 121 -6.85 -5.13 -11.51
C VAL A 121 -8.07 -5.77 -12.14
N HIS A 122 -7.90 -7.01 -12.62
CA HIS A 122 -8.98 -7.83 -13.13
C HIS A 122 -9.18 -9.03 -12.20
N VAL A 123 -10.38 -9.17 -11.65
CA VAL A 123 -10.74 -10.29 -10.77
C VAL A 123 -12.08 -10.86 -11.18
N ARG A 124 -12.15 -12.18 -11.30
CA ARG A 124 -13.39 -12.96 -11.41
C ARG A 124 -13.37 -14.04 -10.35
N ALA A 125 -14.40 -14.10 -9.52
CA ALA A 125 -14.58 -15.21 -8.60
C ALA A 125 -16.03 -15.68 -8.60
N THR A 126 -16.18 -16.99 -8.45
CA THR A 126 -17.43 -17.64 -8.03
C THR A 126 -17.09 -18.54 -6.87
N GLY A 127 -17.90 -18.53 -5.82
CA GLY A 127 -17.71 -19.43 -4.69
C GLY A 127 -19.00 -19.71 -3.95
N ASP A 128 -18.89 -20.41 -2.83
CA ASP A 128 -19.95 -20.86 -1.96
C ASP A 128 -20.49 -19.76 -1.02
N ILE A 129 -20.74 -18.56 -1.55
CA ILE A 129 -21.24 -17.36 -0.83
C ILE A 129 -22.54 -17.60 -0.02
N HIS A 130 -23.30 -18.63 -0.40
CA HIS A 130 -24.50 -19.07 0.32
C HIS A 130 -24.21 -19.71 1.69
N ILE A 131 -22.96 -20.13 1.94
CA ILE A 131 -22.46 -20.57 3.25
C ILE A 131 -22.01 -19.33 4.01
N ASP A 132 -20.95 -18.68 3.51
CA ASP A 132 -20.47 -17.36 3.93
C ASP A 132 -19.52 -16.76 2.88
N ASP A 133 -19.01 -15.55 3.14
CA ASP A 133 -18.06 -14.84 2.27
C ASP A 133 -16.60 -15.36 2.40
N HIS A 134 -16.31 -16.28 3.34
CA HIS A 134 -14.95 -16.57 3.81
C HIS A 134 -14.06 -17.16 2.72
N HIS A 135 -14.47 -18.29 2.14
CA HIS A 135 -13.65 -18.98 1.14
C HIS A 135 -13.41 -18.10 -0.09
N THR A 136 -14.44 -17.37 -0.53
CA THR A 136 -14.31 -16.47 -1.69
C THR A 136 -13.35 -15.32 -1.39
N ASN A 137 -13.44 -14.69 -0.21
CA ASN A 137 -12.53 -13.62 0.22
C ASN A 137 -11.08 -14.12 0.33
N GLU A 138 -10.87 -15.25 0.99
CA GLU A 138 -9.54 -15.86 1.16
C GLU A 138 -8.91 -16.20 -0.20
N ASP A 139 -9.64 -16.91 -1.05
CA ASP A 139 -9.09 -17.42 -2.30
C ASP A 139 -8.82 -16.33 -3.33
N VAL A 140 -9.61 -15.25 -3.31
CA VAL A 140 -9.31 -14.01 -4.05
C VAL A 140 -8.01 -13.40 -3.54
N ALA A 141 -7.81 -13.28 -2.24
CA ALA A 141 -6.59 -12.72 -1.66
C ALA A 141 -5.34 -13.57 -1.98
N LEU A 142 -5.44 -14.90 -1.89
CA LEU A 142 -4.37 -15.83 -2.26
C LEU A 142 -3.98 -15.71 -3.75
N ALA A 143 -4.98 -15.59 -4.62
CA ALA A 143 -4.74 -15.43 -6.06
C ALA A 143 -4.12 -14.06 -6.38
N ILE A 144 -4.58 -12.99 -5.74
CA ILE A 144 -3.99 -11.64 -5.83
C ILE A 144 -2.53 -11.66 -5.37
N GLY A 145 -2.24 -12.22 -4.19
CA GLY A 145 -0.88 -12.27 -3.67
C GLY A 145 0.06 -13.05 -4.59
N THR A 146 -0.42 -14.16 -5.18
CA THR A 146 0.34 -14.93 -6.18
C THR A 146 0.56 -14.13 -7.47
N ALA A 147 -0.44 -13.39 -7.96
CA ALA A 147 -0.30 -12.54 -9.15
C ALA A 147 0.69 -11.39 -8.90
N LEU A 148 0.67 -10.77 -7.73
CA LEU A 148 1.68 -9.78 -7.33
C LEU A 148 3.09 -10.39 -7.34
N LEU A 149 3.26 -11.59 -6.79
CA LEU A 149 4.55 -12.29 -6.78
C LEU A 149 5.08 -12.53 -8.20
N GLN A 150 4.20 -12.98 -9.12
CA GLN A 150 4.56 -13.20 -10.52
C GLN A 150 4.95 -11.89 -11.22
N GLY A 151 4.13 -10.84 -11.09
CA GLY A 151 4.42 -9.54 -11.71
C GLY A 151 5.69 -8.90 -11.19
N LEU A 152 6.04 -9.12 -9.92
CA LEU A 152 7.28 -8.63 -9.30
C LEU A 152 8.55 -9.29 -9.84
N GLY A 153 8.46 -10.51 -10.38
CA GLY A 153 9.60 -11.25 -10.92
C GLY A 153 10.80 -11.31 -9.96
N ASP A 154 11.98 -10.92 -10.44
CA ASP A 154 13.22 -10.94 -9.67
C ASP A 154 13.41 -9.72 -8.73
N ARG A 155 12.44 -8.80 -8.70
CA ARG A 155 12.39 -7.60 -7.85
C ARG A 155 13.60 -6.68 -8.05
N LYS A 156 14.23 -6.70 -9.22
CA LYS A 156 15.34 -5.80 -9.55
C LYS A 156 14.84 -4.38 -9.79
N GLY A 157 15.63 -3.41 -9.33
CA GLY A 157 15.43 -2.00 -9.63
C GLY A 157 14.26 -1.33 -8.92
N ILE A 158 13.42 -2.06 -8.17
CA ILE A 158 12.29 -1.45 -7.45
C ILE A 158 12.72 -0.73 -6.16
N ASN A 159 11.86 0.16 -5.67
CA ASN A 159 12.03 0.82 -4.36
C ASN A 159 12.02 -0.17 -3.19
N ARG A 160 11.30 -1.30 -3.34
CA ARG A 160 11.11 -2.40 -2.37
C ARG A 160 10.29 -2.02 -1.13
N PHE A 161 10.48 -0.83 -0.59
CA PHE A 161 9.76 -0.32 0.57
C PHE A 161 8.67 0.66 0.14
N GLY A 162 7.53 0.59 0.82
CA GLY A 162 6.42 1.50 0.67
C GLY A 162 5.89 1.93 2.02
N ASP A 163 5.55 3.20 2.16
CA ASP A 163 5.05 3.79 3.40
C ASP A 163 4.04 4.89 3.07
N PHE A 164 2.81 4.74 3.56
CA PHE A 164 1.76 5.72 3.31
C PHE A 164 0.69 5.74 4.42
N SER A 165 0.19 6.92 4.73
CA SER A 165 -1.02 7.08 5.57
C SER A 165 -2.13 7.71 4.75
N ALA A 166 -3.31 7.09 4.76
CA ALA A 166 -4.48 7.62 4.06
C ALA A 166 -5.60 7.95 5.06
N PRO A 167 -6.16 9.17 5.02
CA PRO A 167 -7.40 9.46 5.71
C PRO A 167 -8.62 9.05 4.87
N LEU A 168 -9.74 8.83 5.55
CA LEU A 168 -11.07 8.94 4.98
C LEU A 168 -12.01 9.49 6.05
N ASP A 169 -12.43 10.74 5.85
CA ASP A 169 -13.13 11.53 6.86
C ASP A 169 -12.44 11.46 8.23
N GLU A 170 -13.05 10.85 9.25
CA GLU A 170 -12.49 10.73 10.59
C GLU A 170 -11.52 9.55 10.76
N ALA A 171 -11.47 8.65 9.79
CA ALA A 171 -10.54 7.52 9.78
C ALA A 171 -9.16 7.93 9.26
N LEU A 172 -8.13 7.33 9.84
CA LEU A 172 -6.75 7.47 9.41
C LEU A 172 -6.03 6.15 9.62
N VAL A 173 -5.50 5.57 8.54
CA VAL A 173 -4.77 4.30 8.57
C VAL A 173 -3.39 4.49 7.98
N HIS A 174 -2.38 3.96 8.67
CA HIS A 174 -0.99 3.88 8.22
C HIS A 174 -0.69 2.47 7.72
N VAL A 175 -0.06 2.40 6.55
CA VAL A 175 0.45 1.17 5.96
C VAL A 175 1.92 1.32 5.64
N SER A 176 2.72 0.37 6.10
CA SER A 176 4.14 0.22 5.75
C SER A 176 4.38 -1.20 5.27
N LEU A 177 5.10 -1.36 4.16
CA LEU A 177 5.40 -2.68 3.60
C LEU A 177 6.81 -2.81 3.02
N ASP A 178 7.31 -4.04 3.03
CA ASP A 178 8.57 -4.48 2.43
C ASP A 178 8.28 -5.67 1.51
N LEU A 179 8.62 -5.55 0.22
CA LEU A 179 8.58 -6.63 -0.77
C LEU A 179 9.74 -7.61 -0.54
N SER A 180 9.72 -8.22 0.65
CA SER A 180 10.87 -8.80 1.34
C SER A 180 11.17 -10.26 0.94
N GLY A 181 10.14 -10.99 0.50
CA GLY A 181 10.16 -12.43 0.29
C GLY A 181 9.80 -13.21 1.55
N ARG A 182 9.39 -12.51 2.62
CA ARG A 182 9.04 -13.08 3.92
C ARG A 182 7.60 -12.70 4.27
N PRO A 183 6.65 -13.65 4.25
CA PRO A 183 5.26 -13.39 4.57
C PRO A 183 5.14 -12.99 6.05
N HIS A 184 4.57 -11.80 6.29
CA HIS A 184 4.28 -11.33 7.64
C HIS A 184 3.19 -10.26 7.60
N LEU A 185 2.19 -10.37 8.47
CA LEU A 185 1.18 -9.35 8.71
C LEU A 185 1.27 -8.89 10.17
N SER A 186 1.29 -7.58 10.36
CA SER A 186 1.02 -6.92 11.63
C SER A 186 -0.20 -6.03 11.42
N TYR A 187 -1.27 -6.30 12.17
CA TYR A 187 -2.59 -5.73 11.94
C TYR A 187 -3.17 -5.22 13.26
N ASP A 188 -3.60 -3.95 13.29
CA ASP A 188 -4.21 -3.29 14.46
C ASP A 188 -5.39 -2.41 14.01
N LEU A 189 -6.24 -2.92 13.11
CA LEU A 189 -7.53 -2.26 12.85
C LEU A 189 -8.53 -2.65 13.94
N ARG A 190 -9.33 -1.66 14.36
CA ARG A 190 -10.41 -1.79 15.33
C ARG A 190 -11.70 -1.40 14.64
N ILE A 191 -12.30 -2.39 13.99
CA ILE A 191 -13.52 -2.21 13.20
C ILE A 191 -14.73 -2.46 14.14
N PRO A 192 -15.55 -1.44 14.46
CA PRO A 192 -16.52 -1.54 15.55
C PRO A 192 -17.85 -2.21 15.19
N THR A 193 -18.08 -2.58 13.93
CA THR A 193 -19.28 -3.30 13.49
C THR A 193 -18.89 -4.64 12.90
N GLU A 194 -19.73 -5.66 13.08
CA GLU A 194 -19.48 -7.01 12.52
C GLU A 194 -19.61 -7.04 10.99
N ARG A 195 -20.44 -6.16 10.42
CA ARG A 195 -20.75 -6.10 8.99
C ARG A 195 -20.60 -4.69 8.43
N VAL A 196 -20.24 -4.60 7.15
CA VAL A 196 -20.40 -3.41 6.30
C VAL A 196 -21.17 -3.81 5.05
N GLY A 197 -22.42 -3.33 4.93
CA GLY A 197 -23.37 -3.94 4.01
C GLY A 197 -23.61 -5.39 4.41
N THR A 198 -23.33 -6.33 3.50
CA THR A 198 -23.36 -7.77 3.78
C THR A 198 -22.00 -8.36 4.13
N TYR A 199 -20.90 -7.62 3.97
CA TYR A 199 -19.56 -8.15 4.12
C TYR A 199 -19.14 -8.26 5.59
N ASP A 200 -18.63 -9.42 5.98
CA ASP A 200 -18.12 -9.69 7.32
C ASP A 200 -16.76 -9.02 7.56
N THR A 201 -16.70 -8.14 8.55
CA THR A 201 -15.52 -7.31 8.82
C THR A 201 -14.32 -8.10 9.34
N GLN A 202 -14.50 -9.31 9.86
CA GLN A 202 -13.38 -10.18 10.23
C GLN A 202 -12.57 -10.60 9.00
N LEU A 203 -13.19 -10.60 7.83
CA LEU A 203 -12.56 -11.01 6.58
C LEU A 203 -11.54 -10.01 6.06
N VAL A 204 -11.52 -8.77 6.58
CA VAL A 204 -10.52 -7.76 6.22
C VAL A 204 -9.13 -8.19 6.66
N GLU A 205 -8.98 -8.66 7.91
CA GLU A 205 -7.70 -9.18 8.41
C GLU A 205 -7.29 -10.43 7.64
N HIS A 206 -8.24 -11.36 7.43
CA HIS A 206 -8.00 -12.58 6.65
C HIS A 206 -7.57 -12.29 5.21
N PHE A 207 -8.16 -11.29 4.56
CA PHE A 207 -7.77 -10.88 3.20
C PHE A 207 -6.29 -10.49 3.17
N PHE A 208 -5.86 -9.60 4.05
CA PHE A 208 -4.45 -9.19 4.08
C PHE A 208 -3.52 -10.31 4.51
N GLN A 209 -3.95 -11.18 5.44
CA GLN A 209 -3.14 -12.32 5.87
C GLN A 209 -2.89 -13.30 4.71
N SER A 210 -3.93 -13.64 3.95
CA SER A 210 -3.82 -14.51 2.79
C SER A 210 -3.02 -13.88 1.64
N LEU A 211 -3.19 -12.58 1.43
CA LEU A 211 -2.40 -11.82 0.46
C LEU A 211 -0.90 -11.85 0.79
N VAL A 212 -0.51 -11.61 2.05
CA VAL A 212 0.92 -11.63 2.42
C VAL A 212 1.53 -13.03 2.32
N ASN A 213 0.75 -14.07 2.65
CA ASN A 213 1.19 -15.46 2.62
C ASN A 213 1.66 -15.89 1.22
N THR A 214 0.96 -15.43 0.18
CA THR A 214 1.25 -15.82 -1.21
C THR A 214 2.11 -14.81 -1.97
N SER A 215 2.07 -13.53 -1.63
CA SER A 215 2.97 -12.53 -2.20
C SER A 215 4.39 -12.57 -1.60
N GLY A 216 4.53 -13.11 -0.39
CA GLY A 216 5.76 -13.10 0.37
C GLY A 216 6.19 -11.68 0.75
N MET A 217 5.24 -10.81 1.10
CA MET A 217 5.54 -9.46 1.59
C MET A 217 5.46 -9.38 3.12
N THR A 218 6.18 -8.43 3.68
CA THR A 218 6.00 -7.99 5.07
C THR A 218 5.11 -6.75 5.04
N LEU A 219 4.00 -6.77 5.78
CA LEU A 219 2.97 -5.75 5.77
C LEU A 219 2.58 -5.36 7.20
N HIS A 220 2.57 -4.06 7.48
CA HIS A 220 2.06 -3.47 8.71
C HIS A 220 0.87 -2.56 8.37
N ILE A 221 -0.24 -2.74 9.09
CA ILE A 221 -1.46 -1.95 9.00
C ILE A 221 -1.82 -1.47 10.39
N ARG A 222 -1.88 -0.14 10.58
CA ARG A 222 -2.18 0.47 11.88
C ARG A 222 -3.28 1.51 11.77
N GLN A 223 -4.33 1.36 12.56
CA GLN A 223 -5.34 2.39 12.71
C GLN A 223 -4.82 3.49 13.64
N LEU A 224 -4.81 4.73 13.15
CA LEU A 224 -4.43 5.91 13.94
C LEU A 224 -5.66 6.66 14.45
N ALA A 225 -6.74 6.65 13.67
CA ALA A 225 -8.05 7.20 14.02
C ALA A 225 -9.15 6.49 13.22
N GLY A 226 -10.41 6.64 13.63
CA GLY A 226 -11.57 6.16 12.89
C GLY A 226 -12.68 5.63 13.79
N LYS A 227 -13.92 5.79 13.34
CA LYS A 227 -15.11 5.27 14.04
C LYS A 227 -16.05 4.52 13.09
N ASN A 228 -16.20 4.99 11.86
CA ASN A 228 -17.01 4.33 10.87
C ASN A 228 -16.22 3.15 10.26
N SER A 229 -16.79 1.94 10.32
CA SER A 229 -16.18 0.72 9.82
C SER A 229 -15.84 0.79 8.33
N HIS A 230 -16.74 1.35 7.50
CA HIS A 230 -16.48 1.56 6.07
C HIS A 230 -15.26 2.47 5.90
N HIS A 231 -15.22 3.60 6.61
CA HIS A 231 -14.12 4.57 6.47
C HIS A 231 -12.77 3.98 6.87
N ILE A 232 -12.73 3.19 7.94
CA ILE A 232 -11.52 2.48 8.40
C ILE A 232 -11.02 1.52 7.32
N ILE A 233 -11.91 0.67 6.78
CA ILE A 233 -11.52 -0.34 5.79
C ILE A 233 -11.10 0.31 4.47
N GLU A 234 -11.88 1.28 3.98
CA GLU A 234 -11.55 1.96 2.73
C GLU A 234 -10.24 2.76 2.83
N ALA A 235 -10.02 3.47 3.95
CA ALA A 235 -8.73 4.13 4.22
C ALA A 235 -7.57 3.14 4.22
N THR A 236 -7.78 1.92 4.73
CA THR A 236 -6.77 0.85 4.71
C THR A 236 -6.40 0.45 3.29
N PHE A 237 -7.39 0.17 2.43
CA PHE A 237 -7.12 -0.19 1.03
C PHE A 237 -6.45 0.95 0.26
N LYS A 238 -6.84 2.20 0.51
CA LYS A 238 -6.18 3.38 -0.09
C LYS A 238 -4.72 3.52 0.34
N ALA A 239 -4.44 3.36 1.65
CA ALA A 239 -3.09 3.41 2.18
C ALA A 239 -2.23 2.26 1.63
N PHE A 240 -2.78 1.05 1.61
CA PHE A 240 -2.12 -0.12 1.04
C PHE A 240 -1.81 0.05 -0.44
N ALA A 241 -2.76 0.54 -1.24
CA ALA A 241 -2.57 0.76 -2.68
C ALA A 241 -1.41 1.72 -2.96
N ARG A 242 -1.34 2.84 -2.21
CA ARG A 242 -0.28 3.84 -2.34
C ARG A 242 1.07 3.34 -1.87
N ALA A 243 1.13 2.65 -0.73
CA ALA A 243 2.36 2.05 -0.23
C ALA A 243 2.86 0.97 -1.21
N LEU A 244 1.97 0.11 -1.72
CA LEU A 244 2.33 -0.94 -2.66
C LEU A 244 2.87 -0.34 -3.96
N ARG A 245 2.19 0.68 -4.51
CA ARG A 245 2.65 1.41 -5.68
C ARG A 245 4.07 1.93 -5.49
N GLN A 246 4.31 2.65 -4.39
CA GLN A 246 5.64 3.16 -4.08
C GLN A 246 6.68 2.04 -4.06
N ALA A 247 6.38 0.91 -3.40
CA ALA A 247 7.30 -0.21 -3.29
C ALA A 247 7.59 -0.90 -4.63
N THR A 248 6.59 -0.96 -5.52
CA THR A 248 6.68 -1.58 -6.84
C THR A 248 7.32 -0.68 -7.89
N GLU A 249 7.29 0.65 -7.72
CA GLU A 249 7.91 1.59 -8.67
C GLU A 249 9.42 1.38 -8.77
N TYR A 250 9.97 1.65 -9.96
CA TYR A 250 11.42 1.62 -10.17
C TYR A 250 12.10 2.78 -9.44
N ASP A 251 13.18 2.45 -8.73
CA ASP A 251 14.10 3.40 -8.14
C ASP A 251 15.05 3.92 -9.24
N PRO A 252 14.94 5.19 -9.67
CA PRO A 252 15.72 5.72 -10.79
C PRO A 252 17.23 5.76 -10.51
N ARG A 253 17.65 5.63 -9.24
CA ARG A 253 19.06 5.65 -8.82
C ARG A 253 19.64 4.26 -8.64
N ARG A 254 18.82 3.21 -8.62
CA ARG A 254 19.26 1.83 -8.36
C ARG A 254 19.87 1.13 -9.56
N LEU A 255 19.67 1.67 -10.76
CA LEU A 255 20.23 1.16 -12.02
C LEU A 255 19.99 -0.34 -12.21
N GLY A 256 18.79 -0.83 -11.87
CA GLY A 256 18.40 -2.23 -12.05
C GLY A 256 19.02 -3.24 -11.07
N THR A 257 19.72 -2.79 -10.03
CA THR A 257 20.28 -3.71 -9.01
C THR A 257 19.20 -4.24 -8.05
N VAL A 258 19.44 -5.40 -7.44
CA VAL A 258 18.51 -5.97 -6.43
C VAL A 258 18.61 -5.14 -5.14
N PRO A 259 17.49 -4.66 -4.56
CA PRO A 259 17.46 -3.91 -3.32
C PRO A 259 17.66 -4.82 -2.10
N ARG A 260 18.84 -5.42 -1.93
CA ARG A 260 19.21 -6.16 -0.70
C ARG A 260 20.60 -5.74 -0.24
N GLN A 261 20.85 -5.83 1.08
CA GLN A 261 22.23 -5.84 1.57
C GLN A 261 22.94 -6.99 0.86
N VAL A 262 24.04 -6.70 0.20
CA VAL A 262 24.92 -7.71 -0.41
C VAL A 262 25.45 -8.57 0.75
N LEU A 263 24.73 -9.62 1.11
CA LEU A 263 25.34 -10.74 1.80
C LEU A 263 25.99 -11.58 0.70
N PHE A 264 27.29 -11.31 0.56
CA PHE A 264 28.33 -12.26 0.21
C PHE A 264 27.86 -13.71 0.30
N LEU A 265 27.87 -14.41 -0.83
CA LEU A 265 28.39 -15.77 -1.02
C LEU A 265 28.35 -16.08 -2.53
N LYS A 266 29.14 -15.31 -3.30
CA LYS A 266 29.69 -15.82 -4.56
C LYS A 266 31.09 -16.36 -4.26
N GLU A 267 31.22 -17.41 -3.44
CA GLU A 267 32.52 -18.13 -3.30
C GLU A 267 32.50 -19.45 -2.50
N ILE A 268 31.44 -20.28 -2.51
CA ILE A 268 31.52 -21.67 -2.01
C ILE A 268 30.84 -22.68 -2.95
N GLU A 269 31.07 -22.58 -4.26
CA GLU A 269 30.80 -23.69 -5.21
C GLU A 269 31.94 -23.84 -6.25
N LYS A 270 33.17 -23.49 -5.85
CA LYS A 270 34.39 -23.80 -6.61
C LYS A 270 35.51 -24.21 -5.66
N VAL A 271 35.33 -25.32 -4.95
CA VAL A 271 36.41 -26.20 -4.46
C VAL A 271 35.92 -27.63 -4.61
#